data_AF-A0A7S2GKJ3-F1
#
_entry.id   AF-A0A7S2GKJ3-F1
#
_cell.length_a   1.000
_cell.length_b   1.000
_cell.length_c   1.000
_cell.angle_alpha   90.00
_cell.angle_beta   90.00
_cell.angle_gamma   90.00
#
_symmetry.space_group_name_H-M   'P 1'
#
loop_
_entity.id
_entity.type
_entity.pdbx_description
1 polymer ?
#
loop_
_entity_poly.entity_id
_entity_poly.type
_entity_poly.pdbx_seq_one_letter_code
_entity_poly.pdbx_strand_id
1 'polypeptide(L)'
;GEPRFSTTRLRLRRLSNQMSQAFTPPDTLSDDDVRQVADVRRAVWTGGLKGLAVGLFVGACGHSGAVRWLPKNMFPVKFRNANYLFLYTLGAGAIGSLVGATVSGKNSVHMMTDIYSRGAKPKFTEYQEIVDVHAPVADSDTLTHNRRRMAIKDHQLRKAADQAVSAGFQGGRAF
;
A
#
# COMPACT_ATOMS: atom_id res chain seq x y z
N GLY A 1 -36.99 32.35 -41.61
CA GLY A 1 -36.22 31.09 -41.61
C GLY A 1 -34.99 31.31 -40.77
N GLU A 2 -34.92 30.66 -39.61
CA GLU A 2 -33.75 30.74 -38.71
C GLU A 2 -32.96 29.42 -38.72
N PRO A 3 -31.62 29.46 -38.80
CA PRO A 3 -30.80 28.27 -38.79
C PRO A 3 -30.53 27.78 -37.35
N ARG A 4 -31.02 26.58 -37.03
CA ARG A 4 -30.71 25.83 -35.79
C ARG A 4 -29.50 24.92 -35.99
N PHE A 5 -28.29 25.35 -35.65
CA PHE A 5 -27.19 24.39 -35.40
C PHE A 5 -26.09 25.07 -34.56
N SER A 6 -26.01 24.79 -33.24
CA SER A 6 -24.78 25.05 -32.45
C SER A 6 -24.73 24.48 -31.02
N THR A 7 -25.63 23.59 -30.58
CA THR A 7 -25.64 23.12 -29.17
C THR A 7 -24.82 21.86 -28.88
N THR A 8 -24.33 21.15 -29.90
CA THR A 8 -23.71 19.83 -29.70
C THR A 8 -22.22 19.88 -29.32
N ARG A 9 -21.49 20.96 -29.65
CA ARG A 9 -20.03 21.03 -29.41
C ARG A 9 -19.63 21.43 -27.99
N LEU A 10 -20.51 22.04 -27.21
CA LEU A 10 -20.20 22.47 -25.84
C LEU A 10 -20.28 21.32 -24.81
N ARG A 11 -21.03 20.24 -25.08
CA ARG A 11 -21.12 19.09 -24.16
C ARG A 11 -19.87 18.21 -24.15
N LEU A 12 -19.18 18.06 -25.28
CA LEU A 12 -18.01 17.18 -25.36
C LEU A 12 -16.77 17.75 -24.65
N ARG A 13 -16.58 19.07 -24.59
CA ARG A 13 -15.49 19.71 -23.83
C ARG A 13 -15.66 19.61 -22.31
N ARG A 14 -16.91 19.55 -21.82
CA ARG A 14 -17.17 19.46 -20.38
C ARG A 14 -16.87 18.06 -19.82
N LEU A 15 -17.02 17.03 -20.64
CA LEU A 15 -16.73 15.64 -20.25
C LEU A 15 -15.22 15.34 -20.24
N SER A 16 -14.40 15.98 -21.10
CA SER A 16 -12.94 15.79 -21.05
C SER A 16 -12.31 16.43 -19.81
N ASN A 17 -12.81 17.59 -19.36
CA ASN A 17 -12.31 18.26 -18.16
C ASN A 17 -12.82 17.66 -16.83
N GLN A 18 -13.81 16.76 -16.86
CA GLN A 18 -14.34 16.14 -15.65
C GLN A 18 -13.55 14.88 -15.23
N MET A 19 -12.78 14.28 -16.15
CA MET A 19 -11.92 13.14 -15.80
C MET A 19 -10.57 13.55 -15.16
N SER A 20 -10.21 14.82 -15.23
CA SER A 20 -9.02 15.37 -14.54
C SER A 20 -9.28 15.80 -13.09
N GLN A 21 -10.53 15.96 -12.68
CA GLN A 21 -10.87 16.37 -11.30
C GLN A 21 -10.75 15.24 -10.26
N ALA A 22 -10.69 13.97 -10.69
CA ALA A 22 -10.42 12.87 -9.76
C ALA A 22 -8.97 12.87 -9.24
N PHE A 23 -8.11 13.72 -9.81
CA PHE A 23 -6.68 13.82 -9.47
C PHE A 23 -6.23 15.26 -9.20
N THR A 24 -7.13 16.24 -9.11
CA THR A 24 -6.75 17.53 -8.52
C THR A 24 -6.67 17.33 -7.01
N PRO A 25 -5.47 17.30 -6.42
CA PRO A 25 -5.35 17.22 -4.97
C PRO A 25 -6.10 18.41 -4.37
N PRO A 26 -6.76 18.24 -3.21
CA PRO A 26 -7.37 19.37 -2.53
C PRO A 26 -6.29 20.42 -2.26
N ASP A 27 -6.61 21.71 -2.37
CA ASP A 27 -5.66 22.82 -2.15
C ASP A 27 -5.05 22.82 -0.73
N THR A 28 -5.56 21.97 0.15
CA THR A 28 -5.04 21.72 1.51
C THR A 28 -3.87 20.72 1.55
N LEU A 29 -3.56 20.03 0.45
CA LEU A 29 -2.46 19.07 0.37
C LEU A 29 -1.20 19.74 -0.19
N SER A 30 -0.05 19.54 0.47
CA SER A 30 1.22 20.02 -0.07
C SER A 30 1.66 19.18 -1.27
N ASP A 31 2.47 19.77 -2.17
CA ASP A 31 3.01 19.06 -3.34
C ASP A 31 3.79 17.79 -2.94
N ASP A 32 4.44 17.80 -1.77
CA ASP A 32 5.17 16.65 -1.25
C ASP A 32 4.22 15.51 -0.79
N ASP A 33 3.08 15.85 -0.20
CA ASP A 33 2.05 14.85 0.15
C ASP A 33 1.48 14.19 -1.12
N VAL A 34 1.30 14.96 -2.20
CA VAL A 34 0.84 14.44 -3.51
C VAL A 34 1.83 13.44 -4.09
N ARG A 35 3.12 13.77 -4.04
CA ARG A 35 4.20 12.87 -4.47
C ARG A 35 4.21 11.59 -3.64
N GLN A 36 4.08 11.72 -2.32
CA GLN A 36 4.05 10.58 -1.41
C GLN A 36 2.87 9.64 -1.71
N VAL A 37 1.67 10.17 -1.96
CA VAL A 37 0.51 9.36 -2.37
C VAL A 37 0.77 8.64 -3.71
N ALA A 38 1.38 9.34 -4.68
CA ALA A 38 1.71 8.77 -5.98
C ALA A 38 2.73 7.61 -5.84
N ASP A 39 3.72 7.77 -4.98
CA ASP A 39 4.73 6.74 -4.69
C ASP A 39 4.12 5.52 -4.00
N VAL A 40 3.25 5.71 -3.00
CA VAL A 40 2.53 4.61 -2.35
C VAL A 40 1.68 3.84 -3.36
N ARG A 41 0.97 4.56 -4.23
CA ARG A 41 0.19 3.94 -5.31
C ARG A 41 1.11 3.12 -6.22
N ARG A 42 2.23 3.69 -6.68
CA ARG A 42 3.19 3.00 -7.54
C ARG A 42 3.77 1.75 -6.86
N ALA A 43 4.05 1.82 -5.56
CA ALA A 43 4.50 0.68 -4.78
C ALA A 43 3.44 -0.44 -4.77
N VAL A 44 2.17 -0.12 -4.47
CA VAL A 44 1.08 -1.09 -4.48
C VAL A 44 0.90 -1.75 -5.85
N TRP A 45 0.96 -0.96 -6.94
CA TRP A 45 0.86 -1.48 -8.31
C TRP A 45 2.03 -2.38 -8.68
N THR A 46 3.26 -1.96 -8.36
CA THR A 46 4.45 -2.79 -8.65
C THR A 46 4.49 -4.05 -7.79
N GLY A 47 4.06 -3.98 -6.54
CA GLY A 47 3.87 -5.14 -5.66
C GLY A 47 2.81 -6.11 -6.19
N GLY A 48 1.67 -5.58 -6.64
CA GLY A 48 0.63 -6.38 -7.28
C GLY A 48 1.09 -7.05 -8.56
N LEU A 49 1.78 -6.34 -9.46
CA LEU A 49 2.32 -6.92 -10.70
C LEU A 49 3.38 -8.00 -10.43
N LYS A 50 4.26 -7.79 -9.44
CA LYS A 50 5.21 -8.82 -9.00
C LYS A 50 4.48 -10.05 -8.46
N GLY A 51 3.49 -9.84 -7.60
CA GLY A 51 2.63 -10.90 -7.06
C GLY A 51 1.89 -11.66 -8.16
N LEU A 52 1.40 -10.96 -9.19
CA LEU A 52 0.76 -11.56 -10.35
C LEU A 52 1.73 -12.44 -11.12
N ALA A 53 2.94 -11.95 -11.42
CA ALA A 53 3.94 -12.71 -12.16
C ALA A 53 4.31 -14.02 -11.42
N VAL A 54 4.54 -13.92 -10.11
CA VAL A 54 4.81 -15.09 -9.26
C VAL A 54 3.59 -16.03 -9.22
N GLY A 55 2.39 -15.49 -9.05
CA GLY A 55 1.14 -16.26 -9.02
C GLY A 55 0.86 -16.99 -10.32
N LEU A 56 1.09 -16.37 -11.48
CA LEU A 56 0.98 -17.02 -12.79
C LEU A 56 1.95 -18.19 -12.91
N PHE A 57 3.21 -17.98 -12.51
CA PHE A 57 4.23 -19.02 -12.55
C PHE A 57 3.87 -20.20 -11.63
N VAL A 58 3.48 -19.92 -10.38
CA VAL A 58 3.03 -20.94 -9.42
C VAL A 58 1.79 -21.67 -9.92
N GLY A 59 0.82 -20.97 -10.52
CA GLY A 59 -0.38 -21.59 -11.09
C GLY A 59 -0.07 -22.53 -12.27
N ALA A 60 0.85 -22.12 -13.16
CA ALA A 60 1.25 -22.90 -14.33
C ALA A 60 2.03 -24.16 -13.91
N CYS A 61 3.02 -23.99 -13.03
CA CYS A 61 3.81 -25.09 -12.47
C CYS A 61 2.94 -26.01 -11.61
N GLY A 62 2.05 -25.45 -10.79
CA GLY A 62 1.13 -26.19 -9.93
C GLY A 62 0.18 -27.08 -10.74
N HIS A 63 -0.43 -26.53 -11.80
CA HIS A 63 -1.29 -27.32 -12.68
C HIS A 63 -0.51 -28.41 -13.42
N SER A 64 0.65 -28.07 -14.00
CA SER A 64 1.46 -29.02 -14.77
C SER A 64 2.02 -30.14 -13.89
N GLY A 65 2.50 -29.79 -12.70
CA GLY A 65 2.95 -30.73 -11.68
C GLY A 65 1.81 -31.62 -11.21
N ALA A 66 0.63 -31.03 -10.93
CA ALA A 66 -0.51 -31.80 -10.48
C ALA A 66 -0.98 -32.83 -11.51
N VAL A 67 -1.09 -32.44 -12.78
CA VAL A 67 -1.49 -33.36 -13.86
C VAL A 67 -0.51 -34.52 -14.04
N ARG A 68 0.79 -34.30 -13.78
CA ARG A 68 1.83 -35.30 -14.02
C ARG A 68 2.14 -36.17 -12.79
N TRP A 69 1.94 -35.66 -11.58
CA TRP A 69 2.39 -36.32 -10.34
C TRP A 69 1.24 -36.83 -9.48
N LEU A 70 0.03 -36.24 -9.55
CA LEU A 70 -1.11 -36.74 -8.77
C LEU A 70 -1.77 -37.94 -9.45
N PRO A 71 -2.15 -38.98 -8.69
CA PRO A 71 -2.90 -40.11 -9.21
C PRO A 71 -4.29 -39.67 -9.70
N LYS A 72 -4.79 -40.34 -10.75
CA LYS A 72 -6.06 -40.01 -11.43
C LYS A 72 -7.28 -40.00 -10.50
N ASN A 73 -7.20 -40.69 -9.36
CA ASN A 73 -8.28 -40.75 -8.38
C ASN A 73 -8.35 -39.49 -7.50
N MET A 74 -7.25 -38.73 -7.40
CA MET A 74 -7.16 -37.54 -6.54
C MET A 74 -7.30 -36.24 -7.33
N PHE A 75 -6.91 -36.25 -8.61
CA PHE A 75 -7.11 -35.13 -9.52
C PHE A 75 -8.12 -35.51 -10.61
N PRO A 76 -9.38 -35.07 -10.51
CA PRO A 76 -10.43 -35.51 -11.42
C PRO A 76 -10.05 -35.20 -12.85
N VAL A 77 -10.23 -36.17 -13.75
CA VAL A 77 -9.83 -36.07 -15.17
C VAL A 77 -10.43 -34.84 -15.87
N LYS A 78 -11.55 -34.32 -15.35
CA LYS A 78 -12.17 -33.06 -15.79
C LYS A 78 -11.20 -31.87 -15.72
N PHE A 79 -10.36 -31.80 -14.68
CA PHE A 79 -9.38 -30.74 -14.48
C PHE A 79 -8.12 -30.89 -15.31
N ARG A 80 -8.01 -31.94 -16.14
CA ARG A 80 -6.87 -32.14 -17.05
C ARG A 80 -6.99 -31.37 -18.37
N ASN A 81 -8.14 -30.74 -18.62
CA ASN A 81 -8.36 -29.95 -19.83
C ASN A 81 -7.59 -28.63 -19.79
N ALA A 82 -7.10 -28.18 -20.95
CA ALA A 82 -6.38 -26.91 -21.10
C ALA A 82 -7.19 -25.68 -20.62
N ASN A 83 -8.52 -25.76 -20.64
CA ASN A 83 -9.40 -24.70 -20.12
C ASN A 83 -9.19 -24.46 -18.61
N TYR A 84 -8.84 -25.50 -17.84
CA TYR A 84 -8.55 -25.35 -16.42
C TYR A 84 -7.14 -24.83 -16.18
N LEU A 85 -6.15 -25.10 -17.05
CA LEU A 85 -4.83 -24.48 -16.94
C LEU A 85 -4.94 -22.96 -16.91
N PHE A 86 -5.74 -22.39 -17.81
CA PHE A 86 -5.99 -20.95 -17.84
C PHE A 86 -6.68 -20.45 -16.55
N LEU A 87 -7.66 -21.20 -16.05
CA LEU A 87 -8.35 -20.85 -14.81
C LEU A 87 -7.41 -20.91 -13.58
N TYR A 88 -6.57 -21.94 -13.47
CA TYR A 88 -5.60 -22.09 -12.38
C TYR A 88 -4.51 -21.02 -12.44
N THR A 89 -3.99 -20.74 -13.63
CA THR A 89 -2.98 -19.69 -13.82
C THR A 89 -3.53 -18.32 -13.48
N LEU A 90 -4.67 -17.92 -14.06
CA LEU A 90 -5.30 -16.63 -13.74
C LEU A 90 -5.74 -16.55 -12.29
N GLY A 91 -6.32 -17.61 -11.73
CA GLY A 91 -6.74 -17.65 -10.33
C GLY A 91 -5.56 -17.46 -9.38
N ALA A 92 -4.48 -18.22 -9.59
CA ALA A 92 -3.25 -18.07 -8.81
C ALA A 92 -2.59 -16.70 -9.03
N GLY A 93 -2.59 -16.17 -10.25
CA GLY A 93 -2.11 -14.83 -10.58
C GLY A 93 -2.90 -13.73 -9.87
N ALA A 94 -4.23 -13.82 -9.84
CA ALA A 94 -5.08 -12.86 -9.14
C ALA A 94 -4.86 -12.89 -7.62
N ILE A 95 -4.77 -14.09 -7.03
CA ILE A 95 -4.46 -14.24 -5.60
C ILE A 95 -3.05 -13.70 -5.29
N GLY A 96 -2.06 -14.06 -6.11
CA GLY A 96 -0.70 -13.56 -5.98
C GLY A 96 -0.64 -12.03 -6.07
N SER A 97 -1.36 -11.44 -7.03
CA SER A 97 -1.48 -9.98 -7.18
C SER A 97 -2.06 -9.33 -5.94
N LEU A 98 -3.16 -9.88 -5.41
CA LEU A 98 -3.80 -9.36 -4.20
C LEU A 98 -2.85 -9.41 -2.99
N VAL A 99 -2.15 -10.53 -2.79
CA VAL A 99 -1.17 -10.68 -1.70
C VAL A 99 -0.01 -9.70 -1.88
N GLY A 100 0.55 -9.59 -3.08
CA GLY A 100 1.65 -8.66 -3.38
C GLY A 100 1.25 -7.19 -3.16
N ALA A 101 0.06 -6.81 -3.61
CA ALA A 101 -0.52 -5.49 -3.38
C ALA A 101 -0.76 -5.23 -1.89
N THR A 102 -1.26 -6.22 -1.14
CA THR A 102 -1.53 -6.10 0.30
C THR A 102 -0.25 -5.93 1.11
N VAL A 103 0.79 -6.72 0.81
CA VAL A 103 2.11 -6.61 1.48
C VAL A 103 2.74 -5.25 1.19
N SER A 104 2.74 -4.82 -0.08
CA SER A 104 3.26 -3.50 -0.43
C SER A 104 2.45 -2.36 0.19
N GLY A 105 1.12 -2.51 0.25
CA GLY A 105 0.23 -1.55 0.90
C GLY A 105 0.55 -1.43 2.38
N LYS A 106 0.58 -2.54 3.12
CA LYS A 106 0.94 -2.56 4.55
C LYS A 106 2.30 -1.94 4.82
N ASN A 107 3.30 -2.24 4.00
CA ASN A 107 4.63 -1.65 4.15
C ASN A 107 4.63 -0.14 3.92
N SER A 108 3.67 0.39 3.16
CA SER A 108 3.59 1.81 2.82
C SER A 108 2.62 2.61 3.72
N VAL A 109 1.84 1.94 4.59
CA VAL A 109 0.83 2.59 5.45
C VAL A 109 1.42 3.70 6.30
N HIS A 110 2.62 3.49 6.86
CA HIS A 110 3.28 4.46 7.73
C HIS A 110 3.64 5.78 7.03
N MET A 111 3.72 5.79 5.69
CA MET A 111 3.96 7.00 4.92
C MET A 111 2.68 7.85 4.77
N MET A 112 1.50 7.23 4.81
CA MET A 112 0.25 7.96 4.65
C MET A 112 -0.37 8.40 5.98
N THR A 113 0.05 7.83 7.12
CA THR A 113 -0.53 8.17 8.43
C THR A 113 -0.40 9.65 8.75
N ASP A 114 0.71 10.28 8.38
CA ASP A 114 0.93 11.71 8.63
C ASP A 114 -0.05 12.57 7.83
N ILE A 115 -0.18 12.28 6.52
CA ILE A 115 -1.10 12.98 5.62
C ILE A 115 -2.54 12.87 6.14
N TYR A 116 -2.96 11.67 6.54
CA TYR A 116 -4.31 11.46 7.08
C TYR A 116 -4.51 12.14 8.43
N SER A 117 -3.49 12.18 9.28
CA SER A 117 -3.58 12.85 10.59
C SER A 117 -3.71 14.36 10.49
N ARG A 118 -3.12 14.99 9.46
CA ARG A 118 -3.25 16.44 9.19
C ARG A 118 -4.65 16.86 8.77
N GLY A 119 -5.32 16.03 7.97
CA GLY A 119 -6.70 16.29 7.51
C GLY A 119 -7.78 15.77 8.46
N ALA A 120 -7.43 14.94 9.43
CA ALA A 120 -8.38 14.38 10.37
C ALA A 120 -8.81 15.45 11.38
N LYS A 121 -10.12 15.76 11.43
CA LYS A 121 -10.69 16.45 12.58
C LYS A 121 -10.48 15.53 13.79
N PRO A 122 -9.69 15.93 14.80
CA PRO A 122 -9.51 15.10 15.99
C PRO A 122 -10.89 14.76 16.58
N LYS A 123 -11.17 13.47 16.73
CA LYS A 123 -12.34 13.02 17.48
C LYS A 123 -11.99 13.14 18.94
N PHE A 124 -12.27 14.30 19.52
CA PHE A 124 -12.17 14.49 20.95
C PHE A 124 -13.23 13.63 21.64
N THR A 125 -12.83 12.93 22.68
CA THR A 125 -13.79 12.48 23.69
C THR A 125 -14.32 13.72 24.42
N GLU A 126 -15.55 13.70 24.94
CA GLU A 126 -16.19 14.86 25.59
C GLU A 126 -15.31 15.51 26.69
N TYR A 127 -14.49 14.70 27.38
CA TYR A 127 -13.51 15.18 28.35
C TYR A 127 -12.27 15.86 27.73
N GLN A 128 -11.83 15.44 26.54
CA GLN A 128 -10.69 16.06 25.86
C GLN A 128 -11.05 17.41 25.23
N GLU A 129 -12.31 17.59 24.81
CA GLU A 129 -12.79 18.85 24.25
C GLU A 129 -12.69 20.00 25.27
N ILE A 130 -12.98 19.73 26.55
CA ILE A 130 -12.92 20.74 27.63
C ILE A 130 -11.46 21.13 27.95
N VAL A 131 -10.52 20.19 27.83
CA VAL A 131 -9.09 20.42 28.15
C VAL A 131 -8.37 21.14 27.00
N ASP A 132 -8.68 20.83 25.74
CA ASP A 132 -7.99 21.41 24.59
C ASP A 132 -8.39 22.87 24.31
N VAL A 133 -9.59 23.31 24.71
CA VAL A 133 -10.01 24.72 24.60
C VAL A 133 -9.10 25.67 25.40
N HIS A 134 -8.36 25.17 26.38
CA HIS A 134 -7.48 25.97 27.24
C HIS A 134 -5.98 25.67 27.10
N ALA A 135 -5.58 24.68 26.29
CA ALA A 135 -4.18 24.41 26.03
C ALA A 135 -3.67 25.31 24.89
N PRO A 136 -2.54 26.04 25.05
CA PRO A 136 -1.93 26.71 23.91
C PRO A 136 -1.61 25.66 22.85
N VAL A 137 -2.07 25.90 21.62
CA VAL A 137 -1.89 25.00 20.47
C VAL A 137 -0.40 24.78 20.25
N ALA A 138 0.14 23.73 20.86
CA ALA A 138 1.49 23.28 20.60
C ALA A 138 1.48 22.71 19.19
N ASP A 139 2.18 23.38 18.29
CA ASP A 139 2.30 23.06 16.87
C ASP A 139 2.48 21.54 16.68
N SER A 140 1.42 20.87 16.20
CA SER A 140 1.30 19.41 16.20
C SER A 140 2.40 18.74 15.38
N ASP A 141 2.96 19.48 14.42
CA ASP A 141 4.13 19.09 13.64
C ASP A 141 5.39 18.96 14.50
N THR A 142 5.60 19.86 15.48
CA THR A 142 6.76 19.78 16.39
C THR A 142 6.67 18.58 17.33
N LEU A 143 5.48 18.28 17.85
CA LEU A 143 5.25 17.12 18.72
C LEU A 143 5.47 15.80 17.97
N THR A 144 4.97 15.71 16.75
CA THR A 144 5.11 14.50 15.92
C THR A 144 6.56 14.28 15.49
N HIS A 145 7.25 15.36 15.10
CA HIS A 145 8.68 15.33 14.79
C HIS A 145 9.52 14.87 15.99
N ASN A 146 9.21 15.40 17.18
CA ASN A 146 9.92 15.04 18.41
C ASN A 146 9.69 13.58 18.80
N ARG A 147 8.47 13.05 18.66
CA ARG A 147 8.17 11.63 18.89
C ARG A 147 8.95 10.71 17.95
N ARG A 148 9.03 11.05 16.66
CA ARG A 148 9.85 10.30 15.69
C ARG A 148 11.34 10.32 16.06
N ARG A 149 11.86 11.49 16.42
CA ARG A 149 13.27 11.62 16.85
C ARG A 149 13.58 10.75 18.07
N MET A 150 12.66 10.66 19.04
CA MET A 150 12.81 9.81 20.22
C MET A 150 12.82 8.33 19.85
N ALA A 151 11.86 7.88 19.02
CA ALA A 151 11.80 6.48 18.60
C ALA A 151 13.04 6.01 17.81
N ILE A 152 13.59 6.89 16.96
CA ILE A 152 14.84 6.60 16.21
C ILE A 152 16.01 6.48 17.18
N LYS A 153 16.13 7.39 18.15
CA LYS A 153 17.18 7.32 19.19
C LYS A 153 17.08 6.03 19.99
N ASP A 154 15.89 5.64 20.43
CA ASP A 154 15.69 4.41 21.20
C ASP A 154 16.10 3.16 20.40
N HIS A 155 15.73 3.12 19.11
CA HIS A 155 16.12 2.01 18.24
C HIS A 155 17.64 1.95 18.00
N GLN A 156 18.31 3.11 17.88
CA GLN A 156 19.77 3.18 17.78
C GLN A 156 20.45 2.71 19.08
N LEU A 157 19.94 3.13 20.25
CA LEU A 157 20.45 2.70 21.55
C LEU A 157 20.32 1.19 21.74
N ARG A 158 19.17 0.61 21.36
CA ARG A 158 18.98 -0.85 21.40
C ARG A 158 19.96 -1.59 20.49
N LYS A 159 20.13 -1.13 19.24
CA LYS A 159 21.12 -1.72 18.33
C LYS A 159 22.55 -1.62 18.86
N ALA A 160 22.92 -0.50 19.49
CA ALA A 160 24.24 -0.34 20.09
C ALA A 160 24.44 -1.28 21.29
N ALA A 161 23.41 -1.49 22.12
CA ALA A 161 23.45 -2.45 23.21
C ALA A 161 23.62 -3.90 22.71
N ASP A 162 22.88 -4.31 21.69
CA ASP A 162 23.00 -5.65 21.10
C ASP A 162 24.40 -5.90 20.49
N GLN A 163 24.99 -4.88 19.87
CA GLN A 163 26.36 -4.92 19.35
C GLN A 163 27.40 -5.04 20.48
N ALA A 164 27.23 -4.33 21.59
CA ALA A 164 28.12 -4.43 22.74
C ALA A 164 28.05 -5.83 23.38
N VAL A 165 26.85 -6.42 23.50
CA VAL A 165 26.66 -7.77 24.04
C VAL A 165 27.33 -8.83 23.15
N SER A 166 27.16 -8.73 21.83
CA SER A 166 27.78 -9.66 20.88
C SER A 166 29.30 -9.55 20.83
N ALA A 167 29.85 -8.34 20.93
CA ALA A 167 31.30 -8.13 21.03
C ALA A 167 31.89 -8.69 22.33
N GLY A 168 31.19 -8.52 23.47
CA GLY A 168 31.60 -9.09 24.76
C GLY A 168 31.63 -10.62 24.78
N PHE A 169 30.73 -11.27 24.03
CA PHE A 169 30.65 -12.74 23.98
C PHE A 169 31.80 -13.38 23.17
N GLN A 170 32.41 -12.68 22.22
CA GLN A 170 33.57 -13.19 21.47
C GLN A 170 34.89 -13.09 22.25
N GLY A 171 35.00 -12.16 23.21
CA GLY A 171 36.21 -11.99 24.03
C GLY A 171 36.39 -13.04 25.14
N GLY A 172 35.35 -13.79 25.50
CA GLY A 172 35.36 -14.74 26.62
C GLY A 172 35.70 -16.20 26.27
N ARG A 173 36.05 -16.49 25.01
CA ARG A 173 36.36 -17.87 24.53
C ARG A 173 37.85 -18.13 24.26
N ALA A 174 38.72 -17.23 24.67
CA ALA A 174 40.16 -17.36 24.53
C ALA A 174 40.85 -17.57 25.90
N PHE A 175 40.41 -18.56 26.67
CA PHE A 175 41.15 -19.13 27.80
C PHE A 175 40.84 -20.61 27.95
#